data_AF-A0A927F3G8-F1
#
_entry.id   AF-A0A927F3G8-F1
#
_cell.length_a   1.000
_cell.length_b   1.000
_cell.length_c   1.000
_cell.angle_alpha   90.00
_cell.angle_beta   90.00
_cell.angle_gamma   90.00
#
_symmetry.space_group_name_H-M   'P 1'
#
loop_
_entity.id
_entity.type
_entity.pdbx_description
1 polymer ?
#
loop_
_entity_poly.entity_id
_entity_poly.type
_entity_poly.pdbx_seq_one_letter_code
_entity_poly.pdbx_strand_id
1 'polypeptide(L)'
;MSDADPMQRVNALLDDVLPAPHVRQQLRLAAGLTQKEVADAVGVKRLAVARWELGQTHPRRPHRVIYMHLLKRLAERFPQAAELDEDTPTPASDSRGSG
;
A
#
# COMPACT_ATOMS: atom_id res chain seq x y z
N MET A 1 17.55 22.85 -19.63
CA MET A 1 17.11 21.91 -18.56
C MET A 1 15.81 21.34 -19.05
N SER A 2 15.79 20.08 -19.52
CA SER A 2 14.58 19.48 -20.11
C SER A 2 13.42 19.64 -19.15
N ASP A 3 12.35 20.27 -19.62
CA ASP A 3 11.03 20.12 -19.02
C ASP A 3 10.76 18.62 -18.97
N ALA A 4 10.69 18.04 -17.77
CA ALA A 4 10.53 16.61 -17.62
C ALA A 4 9.32 16.18 -18.45
N ASP A 5 9.51 15.14 -19.28
CA ASP A 5 8.47 14.53 -20.11
C ASP A 5 7.15 14.50 -19.32
N PRO A 6 6.04 15.04 -19.86
CA PRO A 6 4.73 14.93 -19.24
C PRO A 6 4.43 13.54 -18.68
N MET A 7 4.86 12.47 -19.36
CA MET A 7 4.74 11.08 -18.86
C MET A 7 5.54 10.82 -17.58
N GLN A 8 6.75 11.35 -17.46
CA GLN A 8 7.57 11.26 -16.25
C GLN A 8 6.92 11.97 -15.06
N ARG A 9 6.28 13.13 -15.30
CA ARG A 9 5.53 13.87 -14.27
C ARG A 9 4.28 13.11 -13.82
N VAL A 10 3.55 12.51 -14.76
CA VAL A 10 2.39 11.65 -14.45
C VAL A 10 2.82 10.42 -13.66
N ASN A 11 3.88 9.73 -14.08
CA ASN A 11 4.42 8.59 -13.36
C ASN A 11 4.85 8.97 -11.93
N ALA A 12 5.49 10.14 -11.74
CA ALA A 12 5.86 10.62 -10.42
C ALA A 12 4.65 10.93 -9.50
N LEU A 13 3.53 11.38 -10.06
CA LEU A 13 2.28 11.58 -9.30
C LEU A 13 1.67 10.25 -8.85
N LEU A 14 1.71 9.23 -9.71
CA LEU A 14 1.15 7.90 -9.42
C LEU A 14 2.08 7.07 -8.52
N ASP A 15 3.39 7.22 -8.69
CA ASP A 15 4.40 6.49 -7.91
C ASP A 15 4.35 6.84 -6.42
N ASP A 16 3.83 8.01 -6.01
CA ASP A 16 3.67 8.37 -4.60
C ASP A 16 2.33 7.88 -4.01
N VAL A 17 1.49 7.11 -4.71
CA VAL A 17 0.24 6.57 -4.16
C VAL A 17 0.46 5.18 -3.59
N LEU A 18 0.07 4.97 -2.31
CA LEU A 18 0.11 3.63 -1.71
C LEU A 18 -1.11 2.83 -2.15
N PRO A 19 -0.96 1.51 -2.45
CA PRO A 19 -2.10 0.62 -2.67
C PRO A 19 -3.10 0.67 -1.51
N ALA A 20 -4.34 0.23 -1.75
CA ALA A 20 -5.35 0.15 -0.69
C ALA A 20 -4.85 -0.72 0.49
N PRO A 21 -5.25 -0.44 1.74
CA PRO A 21 -4.71 -1.15 2.91
C PRO A 21 -4.78 -2.68 2.84
N HIS A 22 -5.88 -3.23 2.33
CA HIS A 22 -6.04 -4.68 2.19
C HIS A 22 -5.14 -5.27 1.09
N VAL A 23 -4.92 -4.58 -0.03
CA VAL A 23 -3.94 -4.98 -1.06
C VAL A 23 -2.54 -5.08 -0.46
N ARG A 24 -2.15 -4.15 0.43
CA ARG A 24 -0.85 -4.22 1.12
C ARG A 24 -0.72 -5.53 1.92
N GLN A 25 -1.79 -5.92 2.61
CA GLN A 25 -1.83 -7.17 3.36
C GLN A 25 -1.81 -8.39 2.44
N GLN A 26 -2.58 -8.39 1.34
CA GLN A 26 -2.62 -9.48 0.37
C GLN A 26 -1.25 -9.71 -0.26
N LEU A 27 -0.57 -8.65 -0.72
CA LEU A 27 0.79 -8.71 -1.26
C LEU A 27 1.77 -9.33 -0.26
N ARG A 28 1.70 -8.91 1.00
CA ARG A 28 2.54 -9.47 2.07
C ARG A 28 2.26 -10.97 2.26
N LEU A 29 1.00 -11.37 2.33
CA LEU A 29 0.60 -12.76 2.55
C LEU A 29 0.94 -13.66 1.36
N ALA A 30 0.77 -13.19 0.13
CA ALA A 30 1.15 -13.90 -1.09
C ALA A 30 2.66 -14.19 -1.13
N ALA A 31 3.47 -13.30 -0.55
CA ALA A 31 4.91 -13.48 -0.38
C ALA A 31 5.31 -14.38 0.81
N GLY A 32 4.35 -14.87 1.60
CA GLY A 32 4.62 -15.65 2.82
C GLY A 32 5.25 -14.84 3.95
N LEU A 33 5.19 -13.51 3.90
CA LEU A 33 5.83 -12.62 4.86
C LEU A 33 4.91 -12.33 6.06
N THR A 34 5.50 -12.26 7.24
CA THR A 34 4.86 -11.74 8.45
C THR A 34 4.97 -10.21 8.51
N GLN A 35 4.08 -9.57 9.29
CA GLN A 35 4.19 -8.13 9.55
C GLN A 35 5.51 -7.75 10.23
N LYS A 36 6.12 -8.69 10.99
CA LYS A 36 7.40 -8.47 11.66
C LYS A 36 8.54 -8.41 10.65
N GLU A 37 8.60 -9.33 9.70
CA GLU A 37 9.64 -9.33 8.66
C GLU A 37 9.58 -8.07 7.79
N VAL A 38 8.36 -7.64 7.43
CA VAL A 38 8.17 -6.36 6.74
C VAL A 38 8.63 -5.18 7.59
N ALA A 39 8.30 -5.18 8.88
CA ALA A 39 8.70 -4.10 9.78
C ALA A 39 10.21 -4.03 9.97
N ASP A 40 10.86 -5.18 10.14
CA ASP A 40 12.30 -5.30 10.29
C ASP A 40 13.03 -4.82 9.02
N ALA A 41 12.53 -5.15 7.82
CA ALA A 41 13.06 -4.66 6.55
C ALA A 41 12.88 -3.15 6.34
N VAL A 42 11.76 -2.57 6.82
CA VAL A 42 11.46 -1.13 6.70
C VAL A 42 12.09 -0.30 7.82
N GLY A 43 12.53 -0.93 8.91
CA GLY A 43 13.09 -0.26 10.09
C GLY A 43 12.03 0.36 11.00
N VAL A 44 10.88 -0.28 11.17
CA VAL A 44 9.78 0.17 12.03
C VAL A 44 9.30 -0.91 12.99
N LYS A 45 8.39 -0.57 13.91
CA LYS A 45 7.75 -1.57 14.78
C LYS A 45 6.69 -2.36 14.02
N ARG A 46 6.54 -3.66 14.29
CA ARG A 46 5.46 -4.51 13.76
C ARG A 46 4.08 -3.85 13.84
N LEU A 47 3.77 -3.20 14.98
CA LEU A 47 2.49 -2.53 15.19
C LEU A 47 2.24 -1.38 14.18
N ALA A 48 3.29 -0.72 13.69
CA ALA A 48 3.15 0.31 12.66
C ALA A 48 2.64 -0.30 11.34
N VAL A 49 3.26 -1.41 10.90
CA VAL A 49 2.84 -2.14 9.69
C VAL A 49 1.39 -2.63 9.84
N ALA A 50 1.03 -3.17 10.99
CA ALA A 50 -0.35 -3.59 11.27
C ALA A 50 -1.36 -2.43 11.11
N ARG A 51 -1.04 -1.24 11.66
CA ARG A 51 -1.90 -0.05 11.54
C ARG A 51 -1.98 0.48 10.09
N TRP A 52 -0.90 0.35 9.31
CA TRP A 52 -0.89 0.73 7.89
C TRP A 52 -1.71 -0.21 7.02
N GLU A 53 -1.65 -1.52 7.28
CA GLU A 53 -2.47 -2.54 6.59
C GLU A 53 -3.95 -2.44 6.97
N LEU A 54 -4.27 -1.93 8.16
CA LEU A 54 -5.64 -1.62 8.59
C LEU A 54 -6.13 -0.24 8.13
N GLY A 55 -5.28 0.57 7.48
CA GLY A 55 -5.62 1.95 7.07
C GLY A 55 -5.77 2.94 8.23
N GLN A 56 -5.46 2.55 9.46
CA GLN A 56 -5.60 3.39 10.65
C GLN A 56 -4.59 4.55 10.69
N THR A 57 -3.39 4.30 10.18
CA THR A 57 -2.35 5.32 10.03
C THR A 57 -1.62 5.17 8.71
N HIS A 58 -0.87 6.20 8.32
CA HIS A 58 -0.08 6.20 7.10
C HIS A 58 1.42 6.25 7.43
N PRO A 59 2.28 5.55 6.67
CA PRO A 59 3.72 5.68 6.82
C PRO A 59 4.16 7.09 6.44
N ARG A 60 5.10 7.65 7.22
CA ARG A 60 5.74 8.94 6.95
C ARG A 60 7.10 8.73 6.30
N ARG A 61 7.64 9.76 5.63
CA ARG A 61 9.04 9.73 5.15
C ARG A 61 10.00 9.59 6.36
N PRO A 62 11.11 8.83 6.24
CA PRO A 62 11.58 8.12 5.04
C PRO A 62 10.94 6.73 4.83
N HIS A 63 10.35 6.12 5.86
CA HIS A 63 9.80 4.75 5.81
C HIS A 63 8.76 4.52 4.72
N ARG A 64 7.98 5.56 4.38
CA ARG A 64 7.02 5.54 3.26
C ARG A 64 7.68 5.10 1.95
N VAL A 65 8.85 5.65 1.62
CA VAL A 65 9.56 5.35 0.37
C VAL A 65 9.99 3.89 0.33
N ILE A 66 10.55 3.39 1.44
CA ILE A 66 11.01 2.00 1.58
C ILE A 66 9.83 1.03 1.48
N TYR A 67 8.75 1.32 2.20
CA TYR A 67 7.54 0.49 2.20
C TYR A 67 6.86 0.45 0.83
N MET A 68 6.80 1.59 0.14
CA MET A 68 6.26 1.68 -1.21
C MET A 68 7.11 0.91 -2.22
N HIS A 69 8.44 0.99 -2.11
CA HIS A 69 9.34 0.19 -2.94
C HIS A 69 9.14 -1.31 -2.70
N LEU A 70 9.04 -1.75 -1.44
CA LEU A 70 8.72 -3.13 -1.09
C LEU A 70 7.41 -3.58 -1.76
N LEU A 71 6.33 -2.82 -1.59
CA LEU A 71 5.01 -3.16 -2.14
C LEU A 71 5.02 -3.23 -3.68
N LYS A 72 5.73 -2.32 -4.35
CA LYS A 72 5.88 -2.34 -5.82
C LYS A 72 6.55 -3.63 -6.28
N ARG A 73 7.64 -4.05 -5.62
CA ARG A 73 8.33 -5.31 -5.93
C ARG A 73 7.49 -6.55 -5.64
N LEU A 74 6.66 -6.50 -4.60
CA LEU A 74 5.70 -7.58 -4.32
C LEU A 74 4.61 -7.65 -5.38
N ALA A 75 4.05 -6.52 -5.81
CA ALA A 75 3.02 -6.48 -6.86
C ALA A 75 3.54 -6.99 -8.21
N GLU A 76 4.78 -6.65 -8.57
CA GLU A 76 5.45 -7.20 -9.76
C GLU A 76 5.59 -8.74 -9.70
N ARG A 77 5.74 -9.32 -8.50
CA ARG A 77 5.91 -10.76 -8.31
C ARG A 77 4.59 -11.51 -8.12
N PHE A 78 3.58 -10.86 -7.56
CA PHE A 78 2.29 -11.43 -7.18
C PHE A 78 1.14 -10.57 -7.74
N PRO A 79 1.00 -10.46 -9.08
CA PRO A 79 0.00 -9.57 -9.69
C PRO A 79 -1.43 -9.94 -9.31
N GLN A 80 -1.74 -11.23 -9.12
CA GLN A 80 -3.08 -11.67 -8.69
C GLN A 80 -3.44 -11.11 -7.31
N ALA A 81 -2.46 -10.92 -6.42
CA ALA A 81 -2.72 -10.35 -5.10
C ALA A 81 -2.96 -8.82 -5.13
N ALA A 82 -2.63 -8.16 -6.24
CA ALA A 82 -2.93 -6.75 -6.47
C ALA A 82 -4.30 -6.52 -7.16
N GLU A 83 -4.78 -7.51 -7.93
CA GLU A 83 -6.01 -7.43 -8.72
C GLU A 83 -7.29 -7.76 -7.93
N LEU A 84 -7.18 -8.44 -6.77
CA LEU A 84 -8.31 -8.87 -5.92
C LEU A 84 -9.15 -7.71 -5.30
N ASP A 85 -8.85 -6.45 -5.65
CA ASP A 85 -9.59 -5.26 -5.23
C ASP A 85 -10.79 -4.95 -6.16
N GLU A 86 -10.75 -5.37 -7.43
CA GLU A 86 -11.77 -5.00 -8.44
C GLU A 86 -13.11 -5.76 -8.28
N ASP A 87 -13.15 -6.89 -7.56
CA ASP A 87 -14.32 -7.79 -7.52
C ASP A 87 -15.20 -7.67 -6.25
N THR A 88 -14.93 -6.71 -5.36
CA THR A 88 -15.78 -6.50 -4.15
C THR A 88 -16.45 -5.13 -4.18
N PRO A 89 -17.79 -5.02 -4.34
CA PRO A 89 -18.45 -3.73 -4.17
C PRO A 89 -18.28 -3.31 -2.71
N THR A 90 -17.70 -2.12 -2.53
CA THR A 90 -17.67 -1.38 -1.27
C THR A 90 -19.05 -1.45 -0.60
N PRO A 91 -19.22 -2.03 0.61
CA PRO A 91 -20.38 -1.67 1.39
C PRO A 91 -20.13 -0.23 1.81
N ALA A 92 -20.83 0.69 1.14
CA ALA A 92 -20.96 2.05 1.60
C ALA A 92 -21.34 1.98 3.08
N SER A 93 -20.46 2.47 3.94
CA SER A 93 -20.80 2.82 5.30
C SER A 93 -21.81 3.97 5.23
N ASP A 94 -23.07 3.62 5.04
CA ASP A 94 -24.17 4.53 5.33
C ASP A 94 -24.40 4.48 6.84
N SER A 95 -23.50 5.16 7.55
CA SER A 95 -23.76 5.65 8.90
C SER A 95 -24.49 6.99 8.79
N ARG A 96 -25.81 6.93 8.60
CA ARG A 96 -26.76 7.94 9.09
C ARG A 96 -27.88 7.15 9.74
N GLY A 97 -28.03 7.16 11.07
CA GLY A 97 -28.21 8.37 11.85
C GLY A 97 -29.72 8.54 12.06
N SER A 98 -30.15 8.18 13.27
CA SER A 98 -31.45 8.34 13.92
C SER A 98 -32.53 9.22 13.27
N GLY A 99 -33.76 8.71 13.34
CA GLY A 99 -35.03 9.44 13.31
C GLY A 99 -36.15 8.51 13.76
#